data_AF-A0A9Q0TC05-F1
#
_entry.id   AF-A0A9Q0TC05-F1
#
_cell.length_a   1.000
_cell.length_b   1.000
_cell.length_c   1.000
_cell.angle_alpha   90.00
_cell.angle_beta   90.00
_cell.angle_gamma   90.00
#
_symmetry.space_group_name_H-M   'P 1'
#
loop_
_entity.id
_entity.type
_entity.pdbx_description
1 polymer ?
#
loop_
_entity_poly.entity_id
_entity_poly.type
_entity_poly.pdbx_seq_one_letter_code
_entity_poly.pdbx_strand_id
1 'polypeptide(L)'
;MRTFTAARLETTAGVSAAGGSGRNAKIKMDNTNVKIENSDSGKDGGHTGTGAVGPAAAGSSAPGIVVKEDSVKIFTENLQTSGAYSAREENLKREEEAGRLKFVCYSNDGIDEHMVWLIGLKNIFARQLPNMPKEYIVRLLMDRSHKSVMVIRHNLVVGGITYRPYISQKFGEIAFCAITADEQVKGYGTRLMNHLKQHARDVDGLTHFLTYADNNAVGYFIKQGFTKEIKLEKDRWHGYIKDYDGGILMECRIDQKLPYTDLSTMIRRQRQAIDEKIRELSNCHIVYPGIDFQKKEAGIPKKIIKIEDIPGLREAGWAPDQWGHSRFKTLNSSKDSGTNQKHLIAFMRSLLKSMHDHVDAWPFKEPVDACDVPDYYDIIKDPMDLKTMSKRVESEQYYVTLEMFIADVKRMCANARTYNTPDTIYYKCATRLEAHFQSKVQSGIQSKFLP
;
A
#
# COMPACT_ATOMS: atom_id res chain seq x y z
N MET A 1 -8.58 34.62 4.29
CA MET A 1 -8.94 34.02 2.99
C MET A 1 -7.70 33.46 2.32
N ARG A 2 -7.64 32.15 2.02
CA ARG A 2 -6.84 31.56 0.94
C ARG A 2 -7.62 30.34 0.44
N THR A 3 -8.10 30.40 -0.80
CA THR A 3 -8.99 29.40 -1.41
C THR A 3 -8.17 28.34 -2.16
N PHE A 4 -8.42 27.07 -1.87
CA PHE A 4 -7.90 25.97 -2.67
C PHE A 4 -8.85 25.69 -3.83
N THR A 5 -8.40 25.90 -5.06
CA THR A 5 -9.13 25.59 -6.28
C THR A 5 -8.86 24.16 -6.72
N ALA A 6 -9.85 23.27 -6.56
CA ALA A 6 -9.82 21.95 -7.16
C ALA A 6 -10.19 22.05 -8.65
N ALA A 7 -9.28 21.64 -9.54
CA ALA A 7 -9.56 21.59 -10.97
C ALA A 7 -10.59 20.49 -11.28
N ARG A 8 -11.61 20.85 -12.06
CA ARG A 8 -12.69 19.96 -12.50
C ARG A 8 -12.33 19.42 -13.89
N LEU A 9 -12.37 18.11 -14.09
CA LEU A 9 -12.28 17.57 -15.46
C LEU A 9 -13.56 17.92 -16.22
N GLU A 10 -13.41 18.39 -17.44
CA GLU A 10 -14.52 18.58 -18.38
C GLU A 10 -14.54 17.42 -19.39
N THR A 11 -15.72 16.82 -19.57
CA THR A 11 -15.99 15.82 -20.60
C THR A 11 -16.39 16.50 -21.91
N THR A 12 -15.61 16.29 -22.96
CA THR A 12 -16.03 16.57 -24.34
C THR A 12 -16.66 15.34 -24.99
N ALA A 13 -17.75 15.54 -25.73
CA ALA A 13 -18.43 14.50 -26.50
C ALA A 13 -18.40 14.86 -28.00
N GLY A 14 -18.21 13.87 -28.89
CA GLY A 14 -18.08 14.08 -30.33
C GLY A 14 -18.43 12.84 -31.17
N VAL A 15 -19.20 13.06 -32.24
CA VAL A 15 -19.90 12.07 -33.10
C VAL A 15 -19.25 12.12 -34.50
N SER A 16 -18.94 11.03 -35.24
CA SER A 16 -19.13 9.57 -35.10
C SER A 16 -17.93 8.82 -35.77
N ALA A 17 -17.92 7.59 -36.34
CA ALA A 17 -18.94 6.63 -36.78
C ALA A 17 -18.39 5.18 -36.98
N ALA A 18 -19.34 4.26 -37.23
CA ALA A 18 -19.29 3.02 -38.03
C ALA A 18 -17.97 2.24 -38.26
N GLY A 19 -18.01 0.92 -37.96
CA GLY A 19 -17.00 -0.05 -38.42
C GLY A 19 -16.99 -1.35 -37.61
N GLY A 20 -17.88 -2.30 -37.92
CA GLY A 20 -18.07 -3.52 -37.11
C GLY A 20 -17.51 -4.80 -37.71
N SER A 21 -16.91 -5.66 -36.88
CA SER A 21 -16.88 -7.14 -37.02
C SER A 21 -16.31 -7.78 -35.75
N GLY A 22 -17.02 -8.75 -35.19
CA GLY A 22 -16.59 -9.45 -33.97
C GLY A 22 -15.64 -10.62 -34.23
N ARG A 23 -15.01 -11.14 -33.17
CA ARG A 23 -14.45 -12.50 -33.14
C ARG A 23 -14.36 -13.01 -31.70
N ASN A 24 -14.82 -14.25 -31.48
CA ASN A 24 -14.72 -14.92 -30.18
C ASN A 24 -13.29 -15.39 -29.91
N ALA A 25 -12.86 -15.34 -28.64
CA ALA A 25 -11.76 -16.14 -28.11
C ALA A 25 -12.12 -16.60 -26.69
N LYS A 26 -11.97 -17.90 -26.40
CA LYS A 26 -12.28 -18.47 -25.08
C LYS A 26 -11.17 -18.17 -24.09
N ILE A 27 -11.52 -17.81 -22.86
CA ILE A 27 -10.63 -17.95 -21.70
C ILE A 27 -10.46 -19.45 -21.42
N LYS A 28 -9.21 -19.90 -21.24
CA LYS A 28 -8.89 -21.28 -20.86
C LYS A 28 -8.39 -21.29 -19.42
N MET A 29 -9.06 -22.05 -18.55
CA MET A 29 -8.53 -22.45 -17.26
C MET A 29 -7.56 -23.61 -17.47
N ASP A 30 -6.44 -23.62 -16.75
CA ASP A 30 -5.64 -24.82 -16.51
C ASP A 30 -5.33 -24.90 -15.01
N ASN A 31 -5.72 -26.00 -14.37
CA ASN A 31 -5.36 -26.30 -12.99
C ASN A 31 -3.89 -26.70 -12.90
N THR A 32 -3.27 -26.47 -11.74
CA THR A 32 -2.12 -27.28 -11.29
C THR A 32 -2.29 -27.60 -9.82
N ASN A 33 -2.21 -28.89 -9.47
CA ASN A 33 -2.47 -29.39 -8.13
C ASN A 33 -1.31 -29.09 -7.17
N VAL A 34 -1.66 -28.78 -5.92
CA VAL A 34 -0.73 -28.91 -4.79
C VAL A 34 -0.57 -30.40 -4.47
N LYS A 35 0.67 -30.88 -4.33
CA LYS A 35 0.97 -32.21 -3.79
C LYS A 35 1.53 -32.05 -2.37
N ILE A 36 0.80 -32.52 -1.38
CA ILE A 36 1.28 -32.66 0.01
C ILE A 36 1.58 -34.14 0.21
N GLU A 37 2.78 -34.47 0.68
CA GLU A 37 3.15 -35.82 1.09
C GLU A 37 3.24 -35.88 2.61
N ASN A 38 2.36 -36.70 3.23
CA ASN A 38 2.57 -37.14 4.59
C ASN A 38 3.67 -38.22 4.59
N SER A 39 4.53 -38.20 5.60
CA SER A 39 5.26 -39.38 6.06
C SER A 39 4.94 -39.60 7.53
N ASP A 40 4.85 -40.86 7.93
CA ASP A 40 4.26 -41.30 9.20
C ASP A 40 5.28 -42.00 10.11
N SER A 41 4.91 -42.09 11.38
CA SER A 41 5.37 -43.00 12.46
C SER A 41 6.80 -43.58 12.45
N GLY A 42 7.53 -43.27 13.52
CA GLY A 42 8.70 -44.04 14.00
C GLY A 42 8.69 -44.07 15.53
N LYS A 43 8.54 -45.27 16.12
CA LYS A 43 8.53 -45.49 17.58
C LYS A 43 9.90 -45.96 18.08
N ASP A 44 10.24 -45.53 19.30
CA ASP A 44 10.70 -46.31 20.48
C ASP A 44 11.35 -45.28 21.46
N GLY A 45 11.38 -45.39 22.80
CA GLY A 45 11.29 -46.52 23.72
C GLY A 45 12.64 -46.66 24.46
N GLY A 46 12.79 -46.51 25.79
CA GLY A 46 11.87 -46.03 26.84
C GLY A 46 12.44 -46.22 28.27
N HIS A 47 11.72 -45.71 29.28
CA HIS A 47 11.79 -46.05 30.73
C HIS A 47 12.89 -45.50 31.68
N THR A 48 12.51 -45.46 32.97
CA THR A 48 13.25 -45.06 34.21
C THR A 48 13.61 -43.57 34.36
N GLY A 49 13.42 -42.92 35.52
CA GLY A 49 12.74 -43.32 36.78
C GLY A 49 12.71 -42.19 37.83
N THR A 50 11.89 -42.34 38.89
CA THR A 50 11.91 -41.69 40.25
C THR A 50 12.57 -40.30 40.44
N GLY A 51 11.98 -39.29 41.09
CA GLY A 51 10.78 -39.22 41.95
C GLY A 51 11.12 -38.75 43.38
N ALA A 52 10.81 -37.49 43.74
CA ALA A 52 10.94 -36.92 45.09
C ALA A 52 10.04 -35.66 45.25
N VAL A 53 9.68 -35.26 46.49
CA VAL A 53 8.65 -34.23 46.75
C VAL A 53 9.02 -33.25 47.87
N GLY A 54 8.90 -31.94 47.58
CA GLY A 54 8.69 -30.87 48.57
C GLY A 54 9.90 -30.45 49.44
N PRO A 55 9.71 -29.54 50.41
CA PRO A 55 8.48 -28.81 50.76
C PRO A 55 8.51 -27.30 50.40
N ALA A 56 7.40 -26.60 50.67
CA ALA A 56 7.31 -25.14 50.54
C ALA A 56 7.61 -24.40 51.86
N ALA A 57 7.96 -23.12 51.77
CA ALA A 57 8.00 -22.19 52.89
C ALA A 57 7.35 -20.85 52.48
N ALA A 58 6.57 -20.23 53.38
CA ALA A 58 5.88 -18.97 53.13
C ALA A 58 6.64 -17.77 53.73
N GLY A 59 6.58 -16.62 53.06
CA GLY A 59 7.12 -15.35 53.55
C GLY A 59 6.37 -14.17 52.94
N SER A 60 5.95 -13.22 53.77
CA SER A 60 5.04 -12.13 53.39
C SER A 60 5.70 -10.75 53.48
N SER A 61 5.63 -9.95 52.42
CA SER A 61 5.89 -8.51 52.46
C SER A 61 5.21 -7.76 51.31
N ALA A 62 4.96 -6.47 51.50
CA ALA A 62 4.19 -5.59 50.61
C ALA A 62 4.86 -5.29 49.24
N PRO A 63 4.11 -4.85 48.21
CA PRO A 63 4.62 -4.76 46.84
C PRO A 63 5.51 -3.54 46.60
N GLY A 64 6.73 -3.79 46.09
CA GLY A 64 7.56 -2.77 45.45
C GLY A 64 7.06 -2.48 44.03
N ILE A 65 7.12 -1.21 43.61
CA ILE A 65 6.72 -0.79 42.26
C ILE A 65 7.80 -1.23 41.26
N VAL A 66 7.51 -2.27 40.48
CA VAL A 66 8.34 -2.68 39.33
C VAL A 66 7.86 -1.92 38.09
N VAL A 67 8.62 -0.91 37.67
CA VAL A 67 8.38 -0.22 36.39
C VAL A 67 8.76 -1.18 35.25
N LYS A 68 7.76 -1.68 34.53
CA LYS A 68 7.91 -2.75 33.55
C LYS A 68 8.42 -2.21 32.20
N GLU A 69 9.46 -2.82 31.65
CA GLU A 69 10.17 -2.39 30.43
C GLU A 69 9.41 -2.65 29.10
N ASP A 70 8.08 -2.49 29.08
CA ASP A 70 7.26 -2.74 27.90
C ASP A 70 7.36 -1.61 26.84
N SER A 71 7.83 -0.43 27.21
CA SER A 71 7.89 0.76 26.35
C SER A 71 8.83 0.64 25.14
N VAL A 72 9.87 -0.19 25.23
CA VAL A 72 10.88 -0.34 24.16
C VAL A 72 10.36 -1.16 22.98
N LYS A 73 9.42 -2.09 23.20
CA LYS A 73 8.96 -3.06 22.18
C LYS A 73 7.90 -2.51 21.22
N ILE A 74 7.29 -1.37 21.52
CA ILE A 74 6.21 -0.78 20.69
C ILE A 74 6.79 -0.06 19.45
N PHE A 75 8.06 0.35 19.47
CA PHE A 75 8.66 1.15 18.39
C PHE A 75 9.07 0.38 17.13
N THR A 76 9.05 -0.95 17.14
CA THR A 76 9.52 -1.78 15.99
C THR A 76 8.44 -2.11 14.96
N GLU A 77 7.15 -2.00 15.26
CA GLU A 77 6.08 -2.45 14.35
C GLU A 77 5.63 -1.42 13.31
N ASN A 78 6.09 -0.16 13.39
CA ASN A 78 5.74 0.88 12.41
C ASN A 78 6.45 0.72 11.05
N LEU A 79 6.95 -0.49 10.74
CA LEU A 79 7.60 -0.85 9.48
C LEU A 79 6.67 -0.65 8.27
N GLN A 80 5.35 -0.76 8.46
CA GLN A 80 4.36 -0.50 7.41
C GLN A 80 4.37 0.95 6.86
N THR A 81 4.88 1.92 7.63
CA THR A 81 4.99 3.32 7.13
C THR A 81 6.32 3.62 6.44
N SER A 82 7.26 2.67 6.43
CA SER A 82 8.47 2.69 5.61
C SER A 82 8.18 2.00 4.27
N GLY A 83 7.79 2.78 3.25
CA GLY A 83 7.47 2.26 1.92
C GLY A 83 8.60 1.40 1.33
N ALA A 84 8.24 0.44 0.46
CA ALA A 84 9.10 -0.68 0.05
C ALA A 84 10.49 -0.32 -0.55
N TYR A 85 10.74 0.94 -0.90
CA TYR A 85 12.08 1.42 -1.27
C TYR A 85 13.02 1.53 -0.05
N SER A 86 12.57 2.12 1.07
CA SER A 86 13.40 2.32 2.27
C SER A 86 13.75 1.00 2.95
N ALA A 87 12.83 0.04 2.99
CA ALA A 87 13.11 -1.32 3.49
C ALA A 87 14.18 -2.05 2.65
N ARG A 88 14.19 -1.87 1.32
CA ARG A 88 15.24 -2.41 0.43
C ARG A 88 16.58 -1.72 0.65
N GLU A 89 16.59 -0.38 0.75
CA GLU A 89 17.81 0.38 1.00
C GLU A 89 18.43 0.02 2.36
N GLU A 90 17.61 -0.15 3.41
CA GLU A 90 18.08 -0.54 4.74
C GLU A 90 18.65 -1.98 4.77
N ASN A 91 18.04 -2.93 4.05
CA ASN A 91 18.64 -4.27 3.92
C ASN A 91 19.98 -4.23 3.19
N LEU A 92 20.10 -3.46 2.10
CA LEU A 92 21.37 -3.29 1.38
C LEU A 92 22.43 -2.61 2.24
N LYS A 93 22.04 -1.62 3.07
CA LYS A 93 22.92 -1.00 4.06
C LYS A 93 23.41 -2.03 5.09
N ARG A 94 22.53 -2.93 5.57
CA ARG A 94 22.88 -4.00 6.52
C ARG A 94 23.77 -5.09 5.91
N GLU A 95 23.66 -5.36 4.62
CA GLU A 95 24.61 -6.25 3.90
C GLU A 95 25.98 -5.60 3.68
N GLU A 96 26.03 -4.27 3.59
CA GLU A 96 27.26 -3.46 3.49
C GLU A 96 27.96 -3.32 4.85
N GLU A 97 27.22 -2.99 5.91
CA GLU A 97 27.70 -2.97 7.31
C GLU A 97 28.23 -4.34 7.76
N ALA A 98 27.64 -5.43 7.25
CA ALA A 98 28.11 -6.80 7.47
C ALA A 98 29.20 -7.28 6.49
N GLY A 99 29.77 -6.39 5.66
CA GLY A 99 30.90 -6.66 4.78
C GLY A 99 30.66 -7.62 3.61
N ARG A 100 29.43 -8.15 3.44
CA ARG A 100 29.05 -9.04 2.32
C ARG A 100 28.93 -8.28 1.00
N LEU A 101 28.56 -7.00 1.09
CA LEU A 101 28.45 -6.04 0.01
C LEU A 101 29.49 -4.93 0.22
N LYS A 102 30.15 -4.47 -0.84
CA LYS A 102 31.06 -3.32 -0.81
C LYS A 102 30.75 -2.38 -1.97
N PHE A 103 30.80 -1.09 -1.71
CA PHE A 103 30.81 -0.05 -2.76
C PHE A 103 32.17 0.63 -2.76
N VAL A 104 32.82 0.65 -3.92
CA VAL A 104 34.20 1.14 -4.08
C VAL A 104 34.30 2.04 -5.31
N CYS A 105 35.30 2.90 -5.39
CA CYS A 105 35.56 3.76 -6.55
C CYS A 105 37.03 3.66 -6.94
N TYR A 106 37.31 3.11 -8.12
CA TYR A 106 38.68 2.91 -8.63
C TYR A 106 38.80 3.33 -10.09
N SER A 107 40.03 3.59 -10.53
CA SER A 107 40.42 3.79 -11.93
C SER A 107 41.55 2.82 -12.29
N ASN A 108 42.07 2.88 -13.52
CA ASN A 108 43.24 2.09 -13.92
C ASN A 108 44.55 2.67 -13.33
N ASP A 109 44.75 2.48 -12.02
CA ASP A 109 45.96 2.88 -11.30
C ASP A 109 47.16 1.93 -11.56
N GLY A 110 46.88 0.67 -11.89
CA GLY A 110 47.88 -0.38 -12.11
C GLY A 110 47.96 -1.44 -10.99
N ILE A 111 46.99 -1.46 -10.06
CA ILE A 111 46.86 -2.49 -9.03
C ILE A 111 46.06 -3.68 -9.59
N ASP A 112 46.61 -4.89 -9.49
CA ASP A 112 46.02 -6.10 -10.08
C ASP A 112 44.58 -6.39 -9.60
N GLU A 113 44.30 -6.23 -8.30
CA GLU A 113 42.95 -6.43 -7.75
C GLU A 113 41.92 -5.47 -8.35
N HIS A 114 42.28 -4.19 -8.49
CA HIS A 114 41.44 -3.19 -9.14
C HIS A 114 41.26 -3.51 -10.63
N MET A 115 42.31 -3.98 -11.31
CA MET A 115 42.25 -4.39 -12.72
C MET A 115 41.33 -5.59 -12.92
N VAL A 116 41.35 -6.58 -12.02
CA VAL A 116 40.42 -7.74 -12.03
C VAL A 116 38.97 -7.26 -11.89
N TRP A 117 38.68 -6.33 -10.97
CA TRP A 117 37.34 -5.77 -10.84
C TRP A 117 36.91 -4.94 -12.08
N LEU A 118 37.81 -4.15 -12.66
CA LEU A 118 37.52 -3.42 -13.91
C LEU A 118 37.26 -4.38 -15.08
N ILE A 119 38.03 -5.47 -15.23
CA ILE A 119 37.76 -6.52 -16.24
C ILE A 119 36.38 -7.16 -16.00
N GLY A 120 36.04 -7.44 -14.74
CA GLY A 120 34.71 -7.89 -14.32
C GLY A 120 33.60 -6.92 -14.76
N LEU A 121 33.76 -5.63 -14.48
CA LEU A 121 32.79 -4.60 -14.85
C LEU A 121 32.64 -4.44 -16.37
N LYS A 122 33.73 -4.47 -17.14
CA LYS A 122 33.67 -4.49 -18.61
C LYS A 122 32.88 -5.68 -19.14
N ASN A 123 32.97 -6.85 -18.49
CA ASN A 123 32.17 -8.03 -18.85
C ASN A 123 30.69 -7.88 -18.46
N ILE A 124 30.31 -6.93 -17.61
CA ILE A 124 28.91 -6.55 -17.35
C ILE A 124 28.43 -5.56 -18.41
N PHE A 125 29.14 -4.45 -18.64
CA PHE A 125 28.78 -3.47 -19.67
C PHE A 125 28.66 -4.10 -21.06
N ALA A 126 29.60 -4.95 -21.47
CA ALA A 126 29.58 -5.64 -22.76
C ALA A 126 28.46 -6.71 -22.91
N ARG A 127 27.65 -6.95 -21.86
CA ARG A 127 26.43 -7.77 -21.91
C ARG A 127 25.15 -6.94 -21.74
N GLN A 128 25.20 -5.88 -20.94
CA GLN A 128 24.03 -5.05 -20.60
C GLN A 128 23.82 -3.87 -21.57
N LEU A 129 24.87 -3.45 -22.29
CA LEU A 129 24.86 -2.36 -23.27
C LEU A 129 25.22 -2.89 -24.67
N PRO A 130 24.35 -3.68 -25.33
CA PRO A 130 24.68 -4.39 -26.57
C PRO A 130 24.97 -3.45 -27.76
N ASN A 131 24.49 -2.20 -27.71
CA ASN A 131 24.72 -1.18 -28.74
C ASN A 131 26.11 -0.51 -28.62
N MET A 132 26.84 -0.74 -27.52
CA MET A 132 28.15 -0.12 -27.26
C MET A 132 29.28 -1.08 -27.70
N PRO A 133 30.18 -0.68 -28.61
CA PRO A 133 31.29 -1.52 -29.04
C PRO A 133 32.18 -1.97 -27.87
N LYS A 134 32.63 -3.23 -27.88
CA LYS A 134 33.38 -3.82 -26.75
C LYS A 134 34.73 -3.14 -26.56
N GLU A 135 35.34 -2.74 -27.66
CA GLU A 135 36.60 -2.01 -27.78
C GLU A 135 36.44 -0.59 -27.21
N TYR A 136 35.28 0.03 -27.42
CA TYR A 136 34.93 1.34 -26.85
C TYR A 136 34.76 1.25 -25.33
N ILE A 137 34.04 0.23 -24.85
CA ILE A 137 33.87 -0.05 -23.41
C ILE A 137 35.23 -0.27 -22.73
N VAL A 138 36.06 -1.17 -23.28
CA VAL A 138 37.43 -1.43 -22.76
C VAL A 138 38.25 -0.15 -22.73
N ARG A 139 38.25 0.63 -23.81
CA ARG A 139 39.07 1.84 -23.94
C ARG A 139 38.73 2.89 -22.89
N LEU A 140 37.46 3.14 -22.59
CA LEU A 140 37.11 4.13 -21.55
C LEU A 140 37.25 3.58 -20.14
N LEU A 141 37.03 2.28 -19.93
CA LEU A 141 37.15 1.70 -18.60
C LEU A 141 38.62 1.59 -18.13
N MET A 142 39.55 1.43 -19.07
CA MET A 142 40.99 1.38 -18.80
C MET A 142 41.68 2.74 -18.98
N ASP A 143 40.95 3.80 -19.32
CA ASP A 143 41.47 5.16 -19.42
C ASP A 143 41.62 5.78 -18.01
N ARG A 144 42.82 6.26 -17.68
CA ARG A 144 43.16 6.76 -16.34
C ARG A 144 42.43 8.02 -15.91
N SER A 145 41.77 8.73 -16.83
CA SER A 145 40.92 9.90 -16.52
C SER A 145 39.47 9.50 -16.20
N HIS A 146 39.09 8.24 -16.37
CA HIS A 146 37.79 7.73 -15.95
C HIS A 146 37.89 7.03 -14.59
N LYS A 147 36.80 7.08 -13.83
CA LYS A 147 36.62 6.40 -12.55
C LYS A 147 35.38 5.51 -12.60
N SER A 148 35.42 4.39 -11.90
CA SER A 148 34.34 3.41 -11.84
C SER A 148 33.93 3.16 -10.41
N VAL A 149 32.72 3.63 -10.05
CA VAL A 149 32.06 3.22 -8.82
C VAL A 149 31.48 1.84 -9.06
N MET A 150 31.83 0.87 -8.23
CA MET A 150 31.49 -0.55 -8.39
C MET A 150 30.78 -1.08 -7.16
N VAL A 151 29.84 -2.00 -7.38
CA VAL A 151 29.24 -2.82 -6.32
C VAL A 151 29.82 -4.23 -6.39
N ILE A 152 30.44 -4.66 -5.30
CA ILE A 152 31.13 -5.95 -5.17
C ILE A 152 30.40 -6.79 -4.11
N ARG A 153 30.12 -8.06 -4.41
CA ARG A 153 29.45 -9.01 -3.53
C ARG A 153 30.18 -10.35 -3.58
N HIS A 154 30.59 -10.89 -2.44
CA HIS A 154 31.41 -12.12 -2.36
C HIS A 154 32.67 -12.08 -3.28
N ASN A 155 33.34 -10.93 -3.32
CA ASN A 155 34.47 -10.60 -4.22
C ASN A 155 34.20 -10.62 -5.74
N LEU A 156 32.93 -10.73 -6.17
CA LEU A 156 32.52 -10.60 -7.56
C LEU A 156 31.87 -9.24 -7.81
N VAL A 157 32.13 -8.63 -8.97
CA VAL A 157 31.46 -7.39 -9.38
C VAL A 157 30.03 -7.70 -9.84
N VAL A 158 29.06 -7.02 -9.24
CA VAL A 158 27.62 -7.12 -9.53
C VAL A 158 27.15 -5.97 -10.45
N GLY A 159 27.90 -4.88 -10.52
CA GLY A 159 27.60 -3.75 -11.40
C GLY A 159 28.48 -2.54 -11.11
N GLY A 160 28.27 -1.47 -11.85
CA GLY A 160 29.04 -0.25 -11.71
C GLY A 160 28.55 0.91 -12.57
N ILE A 161 29.02 2.10 -12.23
CA ILE A 161 28.88 3.33 -13.01
C ILE A 161 30.28 3.84 -13.31
N THR A 162 30.60 4.01 -14.59
CA THR A 162 31.87 4.60 -15.04
C THR A 162 31.63 6.02 -15.51
N TYR A 163 32.39 6.97 -14.97
CA TYR A 163 32.27 8.40 -15.20
C TYR A 163 33.63 9.08 -15.35
N ARG A 164 33.63 10.26 -15.95
CA ARG A 164 34.82 11.10 -16.13
C ARG A 164 34.65 12.41 -15.34
N PRO A 165 35.41 12.65 -14.26
CA PRO A 165 35.34 13.89 -13.48
C PRO A 165 36.06 15.04 -14.20
N TYR A 166 35.34 16.10 -14.55
CA TYR A 166 35.90 17.37 -15.03
C TYR A 166 35.96 18.36 -13.86
N ILE A 167 37.00 18.22 -13.02
CA ILE A 167 37.12 18.90 -11.72
C ILE A 167 37.04 20.43 -11.86
N SER A 168 37.78 21.02 -12.81
CA SER A 168 37.79 22.47 -13.03
C SER A 168 36.41 23.02 -13.45
N GLN A 169 35.68 22.27 -14.27
CA GLN A 169 34.32 22.57 -14.74
C GLN A 169 33.24 22.17 -13.71
N LYS A 170 33.63 21.47 -12.64
CA LYS A 170 32.83 20.96 -11.52
C LYS A 170 31.65 20.07 -11.94
N PHE A 171 31.81 19.27 -12.99
CA PHE A 171 30.80 18.26 -13.39
C PHE A 171 31.45 16.91 -13.73
N GLY A 172 30.65 15.84 -13.73
CA GLY A 172 31.06 14.52 -14.21
C GLY A 172 30.25 14.06 -15.42
N GLU A 173 30.90 13.45 -16.41
CA GLU A 173 30.24 12.77 -17.53
C GLU A 173 30.07 11.29 -17.17
N ILE A 174 28.84 10.79 -17.02
CA ILE A 174 28.58 9.36 -16.87
C ILE A 174 28.62 8.72 -18.26
N ALA A 175 29.56 7.79 -18.46
CA ALA A 175 29.74 7.07 -19.72
C ALA A 175 28.96 5.75 -19.76
N PHE A 176 28.97 4.99 -18.66
CA PHE A 176 28.29 3.68 -18.57
C PHE A 176 27.65 3.48 -17.20
N CYS A 177 26.47 2.84 -17.14
CA CYS A 177 25.77 2.49 -15.90
C CYS A 177 25.03 1.15 -16.08
N ALA A 178 25.39 0.11 -15.32
CA ALA A 178 24.76 -1.22 -15.44
C ALA A 178 24.89 -2.07 -14.16
N ILE A 179 23.92 -2.97 -13.97
CA ILE A 179 23.88 -4.04 -12.97
C ILE A 179 23.63 -5.37 -13.70
N THR A 180 24.17 -6.51 -13.25
CA THR A 180 23.87 -7.82 -13.86
C THR A 180 22.39 -8.15 -13.76
N ALA A 181 21.83 -8.78 -14.81
CA ALA A 181 20.38 -8.99 -14.95
C ALA A 181 19.74 -9.79 -13.78
N ASP A 182 20.49 -10.72 -13.20
CA ASP A 182 20.11 -11.53 -12.03
C ASP A 182 20.04 -10.71 -10.73
N GLU A 183 20.76 -9.59 -10.63
CA GLU A 183 20.79 -8.69 -9.47
C GLU A 183 20.00 -7.38 -9.70
N GLN A 184 19.36 -7.19 -10.85
CA GLN A 184 18.48 -6.05 -11.13
C GLN A 184 17.22 -6.04 -10.23
N VAL A 185 16.53 -4.89 -10.17
CA VAL A 185 15.32 -4.62 -9.36
C VAL A 185 15.50 -4.69 -7.82
N LYS A 186 16.54 -5.35 -7.31
CA LYS A 186 16.86 -5.49 -5.87
C LYS A 186 17.28 -4.19 -5.19
N GLY A 187 17.69 -3.17 -5.94
CA GLY A 187 17.95 -1.80 -5.46
C GLY A 187 19.39 -1.31 -5.63
N TYR A 188 20.33 -2.18 -6.03
CA TYR A 188 21.75 -1.83 -6.15
C TYR A 188 21.99 -0.59 -7.02
N GLY A 189 21.29 -0.40 -8.14
CA GLY A 189 21.47 0.76 -9.01
C GLY A 189 21.25 2.11 -8.29
N THR A 190 20.19 2.23 -7.49
CA THR A 190 19.95 3.44 -6.68
C THR A 190 21.03 3.62 -5.61
N ARG A 191 21.41 2.54 -4.89
CA ARG A 191 22.46 2.64 -3.85
C ARG A 191 23.84 2.98 -4.43
N LEU A 192 24.15 2.44 -5.60
CA LEU A 192 25.35 2.71 -6.40
C LEU A 192 25.39 4.17 -6.88
N MET A 193 24.26 4.71 -7.33
CA MET A 193 24.12 6.13 -7.68
C MET A 193 24.26 7.05 -6.45
N ASN A 194 23.73 6.65 -5.29
CA ASN A 194 23.90 7.38 -4.03
C ASN A 194 25.38 7.42 -3.60
N HIS A 195 26.09 6.28 -3.67
CA HIS A 195 27.54 6.21 -3.45
C HIS A 195 28.34 7.06 -4.46
N LEU A 196 27.97 7.03 -5.75
CA LEU A 196 28.57 7.88 -6.77
C LEU A 196 28.40 9.37 -6.47
N LYS A 197 27.20 9.82 -6.10
CA LYS A 197 26.95 11.23 -5.74
C LYS A 197 27.69 11.66 -4.48
N GLN A 198 27.78 10.78 -3.48
CA GLN A 198 28.54 11.02 -2.26
C GLN A 198 30.03 11.19 -2.60
N HIS A 199 30.65 10.23 -3.31
CA HIS A 199 32.06 10.29 -3.72
C HIS A 199 32.36 11.48 -4.63
N ALA A 200 31.53 11.73 -5.63
CA ALA A 200 31.73 12.83 -6.58
C ALA A 200 31.65 14.22 -5.93
N ARG A 201 30.87 14.37 -4.86
CA ARG A 201 30.91 15.59 -4.04
C ARG A 201 32.12 15.60 -3.11
N ASP A 202 32.24 14.59 -2.25
CA ASP A 202 33.14 14.60 -1.10
C ASP A 202 34.62 14.45 -1.49
N VAL A 203 34.91 13.82 -2.63
CA VAL A 203 36.26 13.55 -3.14
C VAL A 203 36.58 14.34 -4.40
N ASP A 204 35.68 14.37 -5.40
CA ASP A 204 35.93 15.07 -6.68
C ASP A 204 35.48 16.54 -6.71
N GLY A 205 34.76 17.03 -5.68
CA GLY A 205 34.28 18.41 -5.60
C GLY A 205 33.23 18.80 -6.65
N LEU A 206 32.53 17.82 -7.24
CA LEU A 206 31.60 18.01 -8.34
C LEU A 206 30.22 18.51 -7.87
N THR A 207 29.59 19.26 -8.77
CA THR A 207 28.30 19.91 -8.53
C THR A 207 27.17 19.39 -9.42
N HIS A 208 27.51 18.75 -10.55
CA HIS A 208 26.55 18.22 -11.53
C HIS A 208 27.06 16.92 -12.16
N PHE A 209 26.15 16.07 -12.62
CA PHE A 209 26.41 15.01 -13.60
C PHE A 209 25.70 15.31 -14.90
N LEU A 210 26.36 15.02 -16.02
CA LEU A 210 25.74 14.88 -17.34
C LEU A 210 25.84 13.43 -17.79
N THR A 211 24.84 12.96 -18.51
CA THR A 211 24.82 11.63 -19.13
C THR A 211 24.03 11.71 -20.43
N TYR A 212 24.48 11.00 -21.46
CA TYR A 212 23.54 10.54 -22.49
C TYR A 212 22.86 9.27 -21.96
N ALA A 213 21.55 9.18 -22.12
CA ALA A 213 20.73 8.08 -21.62
C ALA A 213 19.91 7.47 -22.76
N ASP A 214 20.03 6.15 -22.94
CA ASP A 214 19.15 5.37 -23.80
C ASP A 214 17.69 5.56 -23.37
N ASN A 215 16.74 5.51 -24.32
CA ASN A 215 15.30 5.66 -24.06
C ASN A 215 14.80 4.76 -22.91
N ASN A 216 15.31 3.53 -22.82
CA ASN A 216 14.98 2.57 -21.76
C ASN A 216 15.54 2.96 -20.38
N ALA A 217 16.65 3.71 -20.34
CA ALA A 217 17.33 4.14 -19.11
C ALA A 217 16.80 5.47 -18.55
N VAL A 218 16.13 6.31 -19.36
CA VAL A 218 15.57 7.61 -18.92
C VAL A 218 14.72 7.47 -17.66
N GLY A 219 13.87 6.43 -17.58
CA GLY A 219 13.00 6.18 -16.41
C GLY A 219 13.76 5.77 -15.14
N TYR A 220 15.00 5.30 -15.26
CA TYR A 220 15.91 5.11 -14.13
C TYR A 220 16.56 6.45 -13.75
N PHE A 221 17.15 7.17 -14.70
CA PHE A 221 17.82 8.44 -14.43
C PHE A 221 16.88 9.50 -13.83
N ILE A 222 15.62 9.59 -14.26
CA ILE A 222 14.60 10.46 -13.63
C ILE A 222 14.39 10.10 -12.14
N LYS A 223 14.32 8.80 -11.79
CA LYS A 223 14.22 8.35 -10.39
C LYS A 223 15.49 8.68 -9.58
N GLN A 224 16.63 8.78 -10.24
CA GLN A 224 17.87 9.28 -9.66
C GLN A 224 17.97 10.81 -9.64
N GLY A 225 16.90 11.55 -9.96
CA GLY A 225 16.89 13.01 -9.94
C GLY A 225 17.63 13.66 -11.11
N PHE A 226 17.72 13.00 -12.25
CA PHE A 226 18.14 13.62 -13.51
C PHE A 226 16.94 14.25 -14.23
N THR A 227 17.16 15.38 -14.91
CA THR A 227 16.22 16.06 -15.81
C THR A 227 16.74 16.06 -17.24
N LYS A 228 15.84 16.25 -18.22
CA LYS A 228 16.19 16.54 -19.62
C LYS A 228 16.49 18.02 -19.88
N GLU A 229 16.15 18.88 -18.93
CA GLU A 229 16.36 20.33 -18.99
C GLU A 229 17.76 20.67 -18.46
N ILE A 230 18.72 20.90 -19.36
CA ILE A 230 20.11 21.21 -18.99
C ILE A 230 20.20 22.67 -18.53
N LYS A 231 20.64 22.87 -17.29
CA LYS A 231 20.81 24.17 -16.61
C LYS A 231 22.28 24.53 -16.41
N LEU A 232 23.17 23.56 -16.59
CA LEU A 232 24.61 23.78 -16.64
C LEU A 232 24.96 24.62 -17.88
N GLU A 233 25.65 25.73 -17.64
CA GLU A 233 26.09 26.69 -18.67
C GLU A 233 26.83 25.96 -19.80
N LYS A 234 26.42 26.21 -21.06
CA LYS A 234 26.87 25.43 -22.22
C LYS A 234 28.40 25.34 -22.33
N ASP A 235 29.08 26.44 -22.08
CA ASP A 235 30.54 26.58 -22.22
C ASP A 235 31.33 25.75 -21.19
N ARG A 236 30.68 25.24 -20.14
CA ARG A 236 31.30 24.36 -19.14
C ARG A 236 31.34 22.89 -19.55
N TRP A 237 30.53 22.46 -20.53
CA TRP A 237 30.40 21.04 -20.89
C TRP A 237 30.46 20.75 -22.39
N HIS A 238 30.13 21.71 -23.25
CA HIS A 238 30.15 21.55 -24.69
C HIS A 238 31.60 21.33 -25.19
N GLY A 239 31.82 20.30 -26.01
CA GLY A 239 33.15 19.88 -26.43
C GLY A 239 33.96 19.08 -25.39
N TYR A 240 33.47 18.95 -24.15
CA TYR A 240 34.05 18.06 -23.14
C TYR A 240 33.38 16.68 -23.17
N ILE A 241 32.05 16.65 -23.07
CA ILE A 241 31.28 15.41 -23.14
C ILE A 241 31.23 14.86 -24.57
N LYS A 242 30.98 13.56 -24.69
CA LYS A 242 30.76 12.89 -25.98
C LYS A 242 29.29 12.83 -26.33
N ASP A 243 28.98 13.15 -27.57
CA ASP A 243 27.66 12.95 -28.14
C ASP A 243 27.46 11.46 -28.53
N TYR A 244 26.31 10.90 -28.16
CA TYR A 244 25.91 9.54 -28.50
C TYR A 244 24.61 9.58 -29.32
N ASP A 245 24.64 9.04 -30.53
CA ASP A 245 23.46 9.00 -31.41
C ASP A 245 22.32 8.17 -30.78
N GLY A 246 21.09 8.62 -30.96
CA GLY A 246 19.89 8.09 -30.30
C GLY A 246 19.79 8.30 -28.78
N GLY A 247 20.83 8.85 -28.13
CA GLY A 247 20.85 9.11 -26.69
C GLY A 247 20.17 10.43 -26.31
N ILE A 248 19.50 10.46 -25.16
CA ILE A 248 18.93 11.70 -24.59
C ILE A 248 19.91 12.27 -23.56
N LEU A 249 20.42 13.49 -23.79
CA LEU A 249 21.23 14.22 -22.81
C LEU A 249 20.38 14.55 -21.57
N MET A 250 20.93 14.29 -20.38
CA MET A 250 20.29 14.52 -19.09
C MET A 250 21.28 15.06 -18.05
N GLU A 251 20.80 15.94 -17.17
CA GLU A 251 21.55 16.56 -16.06
C GLU A 251 21.02 16.13 -14.70
N CYS A 252 21.90 15.84 -13.74
CA CYS A 252 21.58 15.81 -12.31
C CYS A 252 22.44 16.78 -11.53
N ARG A 253 21.82 17.73 -10.83
CA ARG A 253 22.49 18.60 -9.87
C ARG A 253 22.72 17.85 -8.55
N ILE A 254 23.96 17.87 -8.06
CA ILE A 254 24.36 17.22 -6.81
C ILE A 254 24.16 18.20 -5.65
N ASP A 255 23.19 17.93 -4.78
CA ASP A 255 23.02 18.68 -3.53
C ASP A 255 24.23 18.50 -2.60
N GLN A 256 24.73 19.64 -2.11
CA GLN A 256 25.96 19.73 -1.33
C GLN A 256 25.77 19.43 0.17
N LYS A 257 24.53 19.23 0.63
CA LYS A 257 24.15 19.01 2.04
C LYS A 257 23.51 17.63 2.30
N LEU A 258 23.07 16.91 1.27
CA LEU A 258 22.37 15.63 1.44
C LEU A 258 23.35 14.45 1.70
N PRO A 259 23.19 13.67 2.79
CA PRO A 259 23.94 12.43 2.99
C PRO A 259 23.36 11.32 2.12
N TYR A 260 23.81 11.18 0.87
CA TYR A 260 23.20 10.30 -0.12
C TYR A 260 23.20 8.83 0.31
N THR A 261 24.23 8.37 1.01
CA THR A 261 24.38 6.97 1.47
C THR A 261 23.55 6.62 2.71
N ASP A 262 23.00 7.63 3.41
CA ASP A 262 22.15 7.49 4.61
C ASP A 262 20.81 8.25 4.47
N LEU A 263 20.38 8.48 3.23
CA LEU A 263 19.23 9.35 2.90
C LEU A 263 17.93 8.86 3.56
N SER A 264 17.65 7.54 3.57
CA SER A 264 16.49 6.98 4.27
C SER A 264 16.53 7.24 5.80
N THR A 265 17.70 7.24 6.45
CA THR A 265 17.82 7.58 7.88
C THR A 265 17.53 9.06 8.12
N MET A 266 18.04 9.95 7.24
CA MET A 266 17.75 11.38 7.30
C MET A 266 16.24 11.64 7.15
N ILE A 267 15.60 11.04 6.15
CA ILE A 267 14.15 11.17 5.90
C ILE A 267 13.34 10.61 7.08
N ARG A 268 13.75 9.47 7.66
CA ARG A 268 13.10 8.89 8.85
C ARG A 268 13.17 9.85 10.05
N ARG A 269 14.32 10.46 10.31
CA ARG A 269 14.50 11.46 11.39
C ARG A 269 13.69 12.73 11.14
N GLN A 270 13.68 13.25 9.90
CA GLN A 270 12.88 14.41 9.52
C GLN A 270 11.38 14.15 9.71
N ARG A 271 10.90 12.99 9.26
CA ARG A 271 9.51 12.57 9.46
C ARG A 271 9.18 12.42 10.95
N GLN A 272 10.04 11.78 11.73
CA GLN A 272 9.84 11.63 13.17
C GLN A 272 9.65 12.99 13.86
N ALA A 273 10.51 13.96 13.58
CA ALA A 273 10.39 15.32 14.15
C ALA A 273 9.10 16.04 13.72
N ILE A 274 8.62 15.80 12.50
CA ILE A 274 7.33 16.31 12.01
C ILE A 274 6.16 15.61 12.72
N ASP A 275 6.17 14.28 12.82
CA ASP A 275 5.14 13.47 13.47
C ASP A 275 5.09 13.75 14.99
N GLU A 276 6.21 14.07 15.62
CA GLU A 276 6.30 14.60 16.99
C GLU A 276 5.67 15.99 17.12
N LYS A 277 5.99 16.94 16.22
CA LYS A 277 5.38 18.27 16.27
C LYS A 277 3.89 18.29 15.91
N ILE A 278 3.44 17.34 15.09
CA ILE A 278 2.00 17.09 14.87
C ILE A 278 1.35 16.55 16.14
N ARG A 279 2.02 15.65 16.89
CA ARG A 279 1.50 15.08 18.13
C ARG A 279 1.25 16.12 19.22
N GLU A 280 2.11 17.14 19.32
CA GLU A 280 1.91 18.30 20.21
C GLU A 280 0.68 19.16 19.86
N LEU A 281 0.23 19.14 18.59
CA LEU A 281 -0.81 20.02 18.05
C LEU A 281 -2.10 19.27 17.66
N SER A 282 -2.13 17.94 17.75
CA SER A 282 -3.21 17.12 17.20
C SER A 282 -3.45 15.84 17.99
N ASN A 283 -4.69 15.70 18.47
CA ASN A 283 -5.21 14.50 19.15
C ASN A 283 -5.40 13.30 18.21
N CYS A 284 -4.92 13.35 16.96
CA CYS A 284 -5.04 12.26 15.98
C CYS A 284 -4.36 10.94 16.39
N HIS A 285 -3.45 11.02 17.37
CA HIS A 285 -2.74 9.89 17.95
C HIS A 285 -3.48 9.24 19.13
N ILE A 286 -4.58 9.83 19.60
CA ILE A 286 -5.38 9.32 20.71
C ILE A 286 -6.38 8.29 20.18
N VAL A 287 -6.28 7.06 20.67
CA VAL A 287 -7.23 5.98 20.37
C VAL A 287 -8.34 6.00 21.40
N TYR A 288 -9.50 6.52 21.02
CA TYR A 288 -10.69 6.55 21.86
C TYR A 288 -11.32 5.15 21.97
N PRO A 289 -11.93 4.80 23.12
CA PRO A 289 -12.63 3.53 23.27
C PRO A 289 -13.83 3.43 22.31
N GLY A 290 -14.14 2.20 21.89
CA GLY A 290 -15.30 1.93 21.04
C GLY A 290 -16.61 2.38 21.70
N ILE A 291 -17.48 3.02 20.92
CA ILE A 291 -18.76 3.56 21.42
C ILE A 291 -19.73 2.41 21.70
N ASP A 292 -20.09 2.23 22.97
CA ASP A 292 -21.20 1.36 23.35
C ASP A 292 -22.56 2.06 23.13
N PHE A 293 -23.34 1.52 22.20
CA PHE A 293 -24.70 1.98 21.89
C PHE A 293 -25.78 1.29 22.76
N GLN A 294 -25.38 0.43 23.70
CA GLN A 294 -26.22 -0.42 24.55
C GLN A 294 -27.32 -1.13 23.76
N LYS A 295 -26.93 -1.84 22.69
CA LYS A 295 -27.86 -2.40 21.71
C LYS A 295 -28.95 -3.26 22.37
N LYS A 296 -30.21 -2.97 22.04
CA LYS A 296 -31.38 -3.82 22.29
C LYS A 296 -31.37 -5.02 21.34
N GLU A 297 -32.40 -5.85 21.43
CA GLU A 297 -32.72 -6.88 20.43
C GLU A 297 -32.68 -6.31 18.99
N ALA A 298 -32.38 -7.18 18.02
CA ALA A 298 -32.09 -6.82 16.63
C ALA A 298 -30.95 -5.80 16.44
N GLY A 299 -30.17 -5.45 17.48
CA GLY A 299 -29.05 -4.52 17.40
C GLY A 299 -29.43 -3.04 17.48
N ILE A 300 -30.67 -2.72 17.82
CA ILE A 300 -31.20 -1.34 17.84
C ILE A 300 -30.56 -0.54 19.01
N PRO A 301 -29.96 0.65 18.78
CA PRO A 301 -29.39 1.45 19.87
C PRO A 301 -30.43 1.77 20.97
N LYS A 302 -30.05 1.58 22.24
CA LYS A 302 -30.91 1.95 23.39
C LYS A 302 -30.87 3.45 23.67
N LYS A 303 -29.75 4.11 23.34
CA LYS A 303 -29.56 5.56 23.41
C LYS A 303 -29.08 6.05 22.05
N ILE A 304 -29.77 7.04 21.50
CA ILE A 304 -29.26 7.83 20.36
C ILE A 304 -28.16 8.73 20.91
N ILE A 305 -26.95 8.59 20.37
CA ILE A 305 -25.79 9.43 20.72
C ILE A 305 -25.70 10.53 19.66
N LYS A 306 -25.66 11.79 20.08
CA LYS A 306 -25.48 12.93 19.16
C LYS A 306 -24.05 12.95 18.62
N ILE A 307 -23.86 13.56 17.45
CA ILE A 307 -22.53 13.74 16.84
C ILE A 307 -21.62 14.61 17.74
N GLU A 308 -22.17 15.67 18.35
CA GLU A 308 -21.47 16.52 19.33
C GLU A 308 -21.02 15.77 20.60
N ASP A 309 -21.66 14.63 20.90
CA ASP A 309 -21.34 13.86 22.11
C ASP A 309 -20.15 12.91 21.95
N ILE A 310 -19.74 12.61 20.71
CA ILE A 310 -18.74 11.59 20.39
C ILE A 310 -17.33 12.00 20.89
N PRO A 311 -16.66 11.17 21.72
CA PRO A 311 -15.28 11.39 22.15
C PRO A 311 -14.32 11.57 20.97
N GLY A 312 -13.29 12.40 21.14
CA GLY A 312 -12.36 12.77 20.07
C GLY A 312 -12.94 13.72 19.02
N LEU A 313 -14.19 13.54 18.57
CA LEU A 313 -14.85 14.47 17.65
C LEU A 313 -15.18 15.80 18.35
N ARG A 314 -15.69 15.72 19.58
CA ARG A 314 -15.87 16.86 20.49
C ARG A 314 -14.56 17.63 20.73
N GLU A 315 -13.47 16.89 20.96
CA GLU A 315 -12.14 17.42 21.29
C GLU A 315 -11.42 18.02 20.07
N ALA A 316 -11.68 17.49 18.88
CA ALA A 316 -11.23 18.06 17.61
C ALA A 316 -11.94 19.38 17.23
N GLY A 317 -12.73 19.96 18.14
CA GLY A 317 -13.46 21.20 17.91
C GLY A 317 -14.59 21.08 16.88
N TRP A 318 -15.17 19.88 16.71
CA TRP A 318 -16.34 19.73 15.85
C TRP A 318 -17.52 20.51 16.44
N ALA A 319 -17.90 21.58 15.74
CA ALA A 319 -19.17 22.25 15.93
C ALA A 319 -20.12 21.87 14.77
N PRO A 320 -21.44 21.77 15.03
CA PRO A 320 -22.43 21.95 13.98
C PRO A 320 -22.21 23.29 13.27
N ASP A 321 -22.59 23.39 12.00
CA ASP A 321 -22.60 24.70 11.32
C ASP A 321 -23.69 25.64 11.89
N GLN A 322 -23.78 26.86 11.34
CA GLN A 322 -24.76 27.87 11.80
C GLN A 322 -26.23 27.46 11.60
N TRP A 323 -26.50 26.33 10.93
CA TRP A 323 -27.82 25.71 10.77
C TRP A 323 -27.93 24.36 11.49
N GLY A 324 -26.98 24.01 12.34
CA GLY A 324 -26.98 22.76 13.12
C GLY A 324 -26.58 21.52 12.31
N HIS A 325 -26.07 21.67 11.09
CA HIS A 325 -25.77 20.55 10.20
C HIS A 325 -24.30 20.11 10.29
N SER A 326 -24.06 18.83 10.00
CA SER A 326 -22.73 18.35 9.63
C SER A 326 -22.43 18.78 8.20
N ARG A 327 -21.15 19.08 7.88
CA ARG A 327 -20.71 19.38 6.51
C ARG A 327 -21.03 18.25 5.51
N PHE A 328 -21.23 17.03 6.01
CA PHE A 328 -21.91 15.97 5.27
C PHE A 328 -23.43 16.13 5.44
N LYS A 329 -24.03 16.86 4.48
CA LYS A 329 -25.46 17.17 4.45
C LYS A 329 -26.30 15.90 4.19
N THR A 330 -26.74 15.23 5.24
CA THR A 330 -27.95 14.41 5.18
C THR A 330 -29.10 15.34 4.78
N LEU A 331 -29.71 15.11 3.61
CA LEU A 331 -30.92 15.83 3.21
C LEU A 331 -32.04 15.59 4.24
N ASN A 332 -33.03 16.50 4.26
CA ASN A 332 -34.28 16.45 5.04
C ASN A 332 -34.27 17.08 6.45
N SER A 333 -33.59 18.23 6.62
CA SER A 333 -33.99 19.23 7.64
C SER A 333 -34.95 20.28 7.06
N SER A 334 -36.06 19.82 6.49
CA SER A 334 -37.23 20.64 6.11
C SER A 334 -38.42 20.27 6.99
N LYS A 335 -39.49 21.10 7.01
CA LYS A 335 -40.68 20.81 7.84
C LYS A 335 -41.42 19.53 7.44
N ASP A 336 -41.18 19.01 6.23
CA ASP A 336 -41.65 17.71 5.73
C ASP A 336 -40.83 16.49 6.19
N SER A 337 -39.82 16.65 7.06
CA SER A 337 -39.00 15.52 7.51
C SER A 337 -39.86 14.41 8.15
N GLY A 338 -40.88 14.78 8.94
CA GLY A 338 -41.80 13.84 9.59
C GLY A 338 -42.81 13.16 8.64
N THR A 339 -43.22 13.80 7.54
CA THR A 339 -44.07 13.18 6.51
C THR A 339 -43.24 12.25 5.63
N ASN A 340 -42.05 12.69 5.20
CA ASN A 340 -41.12 11.87 4.42
C ASN A 340 -40.64 10.63 5.17
N GLN A 341 -40.33 10.75 6.47
CA GLN A 341 -39.95 9.59 7.30
C GLN A 341 -41.09 8.56 7.37
N LYS A 342 -42.35 9.00 7.54
CA LYS A 342 -43.52 8.10 7.50
C LYS A 342 -43.69 7.42 6.14
N HIS A 343 -43.50 8.16 5.03
CA HIS A 343 -43.55 7.59 3.68
C HIS A 343 -42.42 6.59 3.38
N LEU A 344 -41.24 6.79 3.98
CA LEU A 344 -40.11 5.86 3.92
C LEU A 344 -40.40 4.60 4.73
N ILE A 345 -40.84 4.72 5.99
CA ILE A 345 -41.16 3.56 6.84
C ILE A 345 -42.32 2.74 6.23
N ALA A 346 -43.37 3.38 5.73
CA ALA A 346 -44.47 2.70 5.03
C ALA A 346 -44.00 1.93 3.78
N PHE A 347 -42.97 2.45 3.07
CA PHE A 347 -42.37 1.77 1.93
C PHE A 347 -41.48 0.59 2.36
N MET A 348 -40.69 0.74 3.42
CA MET A 348 -39.91 -0.39 3.99
C MET A 348 -40.82 -1.49 4.53
N ARG A 349 -41.95 -1.14 5.18
CA ARG A 349 -43.01 -2.07 5.58
C ARG A 349 -43.60 -2.84 4.39
N SER A 350 -43.91 -2.16 3.27
CA SER A 350 -44.47 -2.83 2.09
C SER A 350 -43.45 -3.68 1.32
N LEU A 351 -42.19 -3.25 1.25
CA LEU A 351 -41.08 -4.05 0.72
C LEU A 351 -40.84 -5.31 1.56
N LEU A 352 -40.78 -5.19 2.89
CA LEU A 352 -40.56 -6.31 3.80
C LEU A 352 -41.72 -7.31 3.73
N LYS A 353 -42.98 -6.83 3.66
CA LYS A 353 -44.14 -7.69 3.40
C LYS A 353 -44.03 -8.40 2.05
N SER A 354 -43.72 -7.66 0.97
CA SER A 354 -43.57 -8.24 -0.36
C SER A 354 -42.41 -9.23 -0.47
N MET A 355 -41.40 -9.15 0.39
CA MET A 355 -40.36 -10.17 0.53
C MET A 355 -40.86 -11.36 1.35
N HIS A 356 -41.42 -11.15 2.53
CA HIS A 356 -41.90 -12.21 3.43
C HIS A 356 -42.97 -13.11 2.78
N ASP A 357 -43.83 -12.54 1.93
CA ASP A 357 -44.90 -13.26 1.23
C ASP A 357 -44.41 -13.93 -0.08
N HIS A 358 -43.13 -13.79 -0.44
CA HIS A 358 -42.52 -14.46 -1.59
C HIS A 358 -42.22 -15.94 -1.29
N VAL A 359 -42.42 -16.83 -2.26
CA VAL A 359 -42.27 -18.30 -2.07
C VAL A 359 -40.88 -18.71 -1.60
N ASP A 360 -39.83 -18.03 -2.06
CA ASP A 360 -38.43 -18.29 -1.68
C ASP A 360 -38.02 -17.67 -0.32
N ALA A 361 -38.94 -17.01 0.39
CA ALA A 361 -38.59 -16.31 1.63
C ALA A 361 -38.41 -17.24 2.84
N TRP A 362 -38.85 -18.50 2.75
CA TRP A 362 -38.90 -19.43 3.89
C TRP A 362 -37.58 -19.61 4.66
N PRO A 363 -36.36 -19.63 4.07
CA PRO A 363 -35.12 -19.76 4.83
C PRO A 363 -34.70 -18.49 5.57
N PHE A 364 -35.40 -17.37 5.34
CA PHE A 364 -35.01 -16.03 5.79
C PHE A 364 -36.02 -15.42 6.77
N LYS A 365 -37.11 -16.13 7.11
CA LYS A 365 -38.18 -15.59 7.97
C LYS A 365 -37.78 -15.45 9.44
N GLU A 366 -36.86 -16.30 9.86
CA GLU A 366 -36.33 -16.43 11.22
C GLU A 366 -34.79 -16.42 11.16
N PRO A 367 -34.09 -16.12 12.26
CA PRO A 367 -32.67 -16.40 12.39
C PRO A 367 -32.37 -17.90 12.18
N VAL A 368 -31.18 -18.22 11.67
CA VAL A 368 -30.69 -19.61 11.59
C VAL A 368 -30.47 -20.15 13.00
N ASP A 369 -31.01 -21.32 13.34
CA ASP A 369 -30.78 -21.91 14.66
C ASP A 369 -29.37 -22.56 14.71
N ALA A 370 -28.62 -22.24 15.76
CA ALA A 370 -27.30 -22.83 16.03
C ALA A 370 -27.39 -24.31 16.43
N CYS A 371 -28.57 -24.80 16.83
CA CYS A 371 -28.81 -26.22 17.08
C CYS A 371 -28.91 -27.03 15.77
N ASP A 372 -29.55 -26.44 14.76
CA ASP A 372 -29.73 -27.06 13.44
C ASP A 372 -28.50 -26.88 12.53
N VAL A 373 -27.78 -25.76 12.68
CA VAL A 373 -26.61 -25.40 11.84
C VAL A 373 -25.44 -24.89 12.72
N PRO A 374 -24.69 -25.78 13.40
CA PRO A 374 -23.73 -25.39 14.45
C PRO A 374 -22.59 -24.48 13.99
N ASP A 375 -22.05 -24.70 12.79
CA ASP A 375 -20.92 -23.94 12.23
C ASP A 375 -21.33 -22.62 11.54
N TYR A 376 -22.63 -22.31 11.48
CA TYR A 376 -23.14 -21.12 10.77
C TYR A 376 -22.51 -19.82 11.26
N TYR A 377 -22.42 -19.62 12.58
CA TYR A 377 -21.88 -18.41 13.19
C TYR A 377 -20.33 -18.39 13.23
N ASP A 378 -19.69 -19.54 13.02
CA ASP A 378 -18.25 -19.63 12.81
C ASP A 378 -17.83 -19.15 11.41
N ILE A 379 -18.73 -19.27 10.43
CA ILE A 379 -18.52 -18.77 9.06
C ILE A 379 -19.14 -17.37 8.85
N ILE A 380 -20.38 -17.14 9.29
CA ILE A 380 -21.13 -15.90 9.07
C ILE A 380 -21.09 -14.98 10.29
N LYS A 381 -20.29 -13.90 10.19
CA LYS A 381 -20.03 -12.97 11.32
C LYS A 381 -21.06 -11.86 11.51
N ASP A 382 -21.77 -11.47 10.46
CA ASP A 382 -22.85 -10.47 10.49
C ASP A 382 -24.18 -11.09 10.02
N PRO A 383 -24.80 -11.99 10.83
CA PRO A 383 -26.07 -12.64 10.49
C PRO A 383 -27.22 -11.65 10.30
N MET A 384 -28.19 -11.99 9.44
CA MET A 384 -29.36 -11.16 9.15
C MET A 384 -30.53 -12.01 8.65
N ASP A 385 -31.75 -11.61 9.00
CA ASP A 385 -33.01 -12.29 8.72
C ASP A 385 -34.20 -11.30 8.70
N LEU A 386 -35.34 -11.70 8.12
CA LEU A 386 -36.51 -10.83 7.93
C LEU A 386 -37.20 -10.41 9.23
N LYS A 387 -37.05 -11.18 10.33
CA LYS A 387 -37.63 -10.84 11.65
C LYS A 387 -36.78 -9.83 12.39
N THR A 388 -35.45 -9.95 12.34
CA THR A 388 -34.49 -8.91 12.74
C THR A 388 -34.73 -7.63 11.94
N MET A 389 -34.90 -7.74 10.61
CA MET A 389 -35.23 -6.59 9.77
C MET A 389 -36.60 -5.99 10.12
N SER A 390 -37.63 -6.81 10.41
CA SER A 390 -38.96 -6.34 10.82
C SER A 390 -38.88 -5.55 12.13
N LYS A 391 -38.19 -6.08 13.16
CA LYS A 391 -37.96 -5.36 14.42
C LYS A 391 -37.23 -4.03 14.22
N ARG A 392 -36.27 -3.98 13.28
CA ARG A 392 -35.58 -2.72 12.90
C ARG A 392 -36.50 -1.71 12.20
N VAL A 393 -37.41 -2.14 11.31
CA VAL A 393 -38.42 -1.26 10.69
C VAL A 393 -39.40 -0.74 11.74
N GLU A 394 -40.00 -1.62 12.53
CA GLU A 394 -41.01 -1.26 13.54
C GLU A 394 -40.45 -0.45 14.72
N SER A 395 -39.13 -0.46 14.92
CA SER A 395 -38.48 0.44 15.90
C SER A 395 -38.59 1.93 15.52
N GLU A 396 -38.75 2.23 14.23
CA GLU A 396 -38.62 3.56 13.60
C GLU A 396 -37.32 4.32 13.95
N GLN A 397 -36.33 3.63 14.55
CA GLN A 397 -35.08 4.17 15.11
C GLN A 397 -33.81 3.68 14.40
N TYR A 398 -33.86 2.52 13.72
CA TYR A 398 -32.68 1.93 13.09
C TYR A 398 -32.52 2.34 11.61
N TYR A 399 -33.54 2.14 10.78
CA TYR A 399 -33.49 2.50 9.36
C TYR A 399 -33.86 3.97 9.15
N VAL A 400 -32.88 4.85 9.32
CA VAL A 400 -33.01 6.28 9.02
C VAL A 400 -32.89 6.60 7.52
N THR A 401 -32.40 5.68 6.70
CA THR A 401 -32.42 5.78 5.22
C THR A 401 -32.77 4.44 4.56
N LEU A 402 -33.20 4.48 3.29
CA LEU A 402 -33.54 3.29 2.51
C LEU A 402 -32.29 2.43 2.20
N GLU A 403 -31.14 3.06 2.05
CA GLU A 403 -29.86 2.40 1.76
C GLU A 403 -29.44 1.46 2.90
N MET A 404 -29.74 1.81 4.15
CA MET A 404 -29.50 0.95 5.32
C MET A 404 -30.36 -0.33 5.26
N PHE A 405 -31.63 -0.20 4.86
CA PHE A 405 -32.53 -1.34 4.67
C PHE A 405 -32.07 -2.23 3.50
N ILE A 406 -31.71 -1.62 2.36
CA ILE A 406 -31.15 -2.32 1.20
C ILE A 406 -29.85 -3.06 1.56
N ALA A 407 -28.98 -2.46 2.39
CA ALA A 407 -27.73 -3.08 2.83
C ALA A 407 -27.97 -4.35 3.68
N ASP A 408 -28.97 -4.33 4.56
CA ASP A 408 -29.34 -5.51 5.36
C ASP A 408 -29.97 -6.62 4.49
N VAL A 409 -30.84 -6.31 3.51
CA VAL A 409 -31.32 -7.31 2.53
C VAL A 409 -30.16 -7.93 1.75
N LYS A 410 -29.24 -7.09 1.25
CA LYS A 410 -28.07 -7.56 0.50
C LYS A 410 -27.17 -8.43 1.36
N ARG A 411 -26.98 -8.11 2.65
CA ARG A 411 -26.20 -8.94 3.56
C ARG A 411 -26.88 -10.29 3.83
N MET A 412 -28.19 -10.30 4.09
CA MET A 412 -28.98 -11.54 4.26
C MET A 412 -28.78 -12.50 3.07
N CYS A 413 -28.95 -12.01 1.84
CA CYS A 413 -28.77 -12.83 0.64
C CYS A 413 -27.29 -13.16 0.35
N ALA A 414 -26.34 -12.29 0.69
CA ALA A 414 -24.90 -12.56 0.55
C ALA A 414 -24.40 -13.62 1.55
N ASN A 415 -24.84 -13.58 2.81
CA ASN A 415 -24.52 -14.56 3.84
C ASN A 415 -24.93 -15.97 3.41
N ALA A 416 -26.19 -16.12 2.95
CA ALA A 416 -26.68 -17.41 2.47
C ALA A 416 -25.91 -17.93 1.25
N ARG A 417 -25.45 -17.05 0.35
CA ARG A 417 -24.58 -17.42 -0.79
C ARG A 417 -23.10 -17.61 -0.44
N THR A 418 -22.67 -17.17 0.75
CA THR A 418 -21.32 -17.39 1.29
C THR A 418 -21.26 -18.74 2.01
N TYR A 419 -22.32 -19.07 2.75
CA TYR A 419 -22.43 -20.34 3.49
C TYR A 419 -22.79 -21.53 2.60
N ASN A 420 -23.73 -21.36 1.65
CA ASN A 420 -24.23 -22.45 0.82
C ASN A 420 -23.62 -22.44 -0.58
N THR A 421 -23.42 -23.61 -1.19
CA THR A 421 -22.96 -23.71 -2.58
C THR A 421 -24.05 -23.32 -3.59
N PRO A 422 -23.70 -22.92 -4.83
CA PRO A 422 -24.65 -22.48 -5.86
C PRO A 422 -25.78 -23.47 -6.18
N ASP A 423 -25.54 -24.76 -5.99
CA ASP A 423 -26.51 -25.81 -6.30
C ASP A 423 -27.61 -26.01 -5.24
N THR A 424 -27.39 -25.51 -4.03
CA THR A 424 -28.37 -25.61 -2.93
C THR A 424 -29.67 -24.86 -3.22
N ILE A 425 -30.76 -25.30 -2.58
CA ILE A 425 -32.02 -24.53 -2.59
C ILE A 425 -31.82 -23.15 -1.94
N TYR A 426 -31.06 -23.06 -0.84
CA TYR A 426 -30.79 -21.82 -0.11
C TYR A 426 -30.13 -20.72 -0.97
N TYR A 427 -29.07 -21.05 -1.72
CA TYR A 427 -28.42 -20.11 -2.64
C TYR A 427 -29.38 -19.63 -3.73
N LYS A 428 -30.16 -20.57 -4.29
CA LYS A 428 -31.15 -20.31 -5.34
C LYS A 428 -32.29 -19.42 -4.83
N CYS A 429 -32.78 -19.65 -3.60
CA CYS A 429 -33.76 -18.82 -2.93
C CYS A 429 -33.23 -17.40 -2.64
N ALA A 430 -32.02 -17.25 -2.08
CA ALA A 430 -31.38 -15.95 -1.87
C ALA A 430 -31.26 -15.13 -3.17
N THR A 431 -30.90 -15.80 -4.27
CA THR A 431 -30.75 -15.18 -5.59
C THR A 431 -32.08 -14.70 -6.16
N ARG A 432 -33.14 -15.52 -6.10
CA ARG A 432 -34.48 -15.14 -6.58
C ARG A 432 -35.14 -14.06 -5.70
N LEU A 433 -35.04 -14.18 -4.38
CA LEU A 433 -35.59 -13.22 -3.44
C LEU A 433 -34.93 -11.84 -3.58
N GLU A 434 -33.60 -11.79 -3.80
CA GLU A 434 -32.91 -10.51 -4.05
C GLU A 434 -33.33 -9.88 -5.39
N ALA A 435 -33.47 -10.65 -6.46
CA ALA A 435 -33.92 -10.14 -7.76
C ALA A 435 -35.35 -9.56 -7.68
N HIS A 436 -36.26 -10.26 -6.99
CA HIS A 436 -37.61 -9.77 -6.69
C HIS A 436 -37.59 -8.48 -5.86
N PHE A 437 -36.77 -8.43 -4.80
CA PHE A 437 -36.58 -7.22 -4.00
C PHE A 437 -36.07 -6.03 -4.82
N GLN A 438 -35.01 -6.22 -5.62
CA GLN A 438 -34.45 -5.17 -6.48
C GLN A 438 -35.48 -4.63 -7.48
N SER A 439 -36.31 -5.51 -8.06
CA SER A 439 -37.44 -5.12 -8.92
C SER A 439 -38.46 -4.26 -8.17
N LYS A 440 -38.90 -4.68 -6.98
CA LYS A 440 -39.85 -3.91 -6.16
C LYS A 440 -39.31 -2.55 -5.71
N VAL A 441 -38.02 -2.47 -5.37
CA VAL A 441 -37.35 -1.19 -5.04
C VAL A 441 -37.34 -0.27 -6.26
N GLN A 442 -36.95 -0.76 -7.44
CA GLN A 442 -36.88 0.04 -8.66
C GLN A 442 -38.25 0.62 -9.03
N SER A 443 -39.31 -0.21 -9.05
CA SER A 443 -40.67 0.25 -9.35
C SER A 443 -41.19 1.24 -8.29
N GLY A 444 -40.93 1.00 -7.00
CA GLY A 444 -41.40 1.86 -5.92
C GLY A 444 -40.66 3.21 -5.78
N ILE A 445 -39.45 3.31 -6.33
CA ILE A 445 -38.75 4.58 -6.55
C ILE A 445 -39.35 5.29 -7.76
N GLN A 446 -39.50 4.60 -8.90
CA GLN A 446 -40.06 5.18 -10.12
C GLN A 446 -41.47 5.74 -9.91
N SER A 447 -42.35 5.03 -9.18
CA SER A 447 -43.72 5.48 -8.88
C SER A 447 -43.83 6.58 -7.82
N LYS A 448 -42.71 7.19 -7.39
CA LYS A 448 -42.67 8.29 -6.41
C LYS A 448 -41.82 9.49 -6.86
N PHE A 449 -41.08 9.38 -7.96
CA PHE A 449 -40.21 10.44 -8.49
C PHE A 449 -40.57 10.87 -9.92
N LEU A 450 -41.68 10.36 -10.47
CA LEU A 450 -42.30 10.84 -11.70
C LEU A 450 -43.80 11.12 -11.42
N PRO A 451 -44.32 12.31 -11.76
CA PRO A 451 -45.75 12.60 -11.78
C PRO A 451 -46.45 12.01 -13.02
#